data_AF-A0A377N8B4-F1
#
_entry.id   AF-A0A377N8B4-F1
#
_cell.length_a   1.000
_cell.length_b   1.000
_cell.length_c   1.000
_cell.angle_alpha   90.00
_cell.angle_beta   90.00
_cell.angle_gamma   90.00
#
_symmetry.space_group_name_H-M   'P 1'
#
loop_
_entity.id
_entity.type
_entity.pdbx_description
1 polymer ?
#
loop_
_entity_poly.entity_id
_entity_poly.type
_entity_poly.pdbx_seq_one_letter_code
_entity_poly.pdbx_strand_id
1 'polypeptide(L)' 'MRSLRICGVMIYFMAKGERLTKQQVFGNQGNPVYAIWPVGKKWCASIHNGKEWKSLTFVPAKTEWGAYDIVMENFYKKL' A
#
# COMPACT_ATOMS: atom_id res chain seq x y z
N MET A 1 -8.83 -9.75 -2.77
CA MET A 1 -7.58 -8.98 -2.59
C MET A 1 -6.58 -9.37 -3.66
N ARG A 2 -5.93 -8.39 -4.31
CA ARG A 2 -4.85 -8.62 -5.28
C ARG A 2 -3.52 -8.15 -4.70
N SER A 3 -2.40 -8.72 -5.12
CA SER A 3 -1.07 -8.32 -4.65
C SER A 3 -0.06 -8.28 -5.78
N LEU A 4 0.91 -7.37 -5.66
CA LEU A 4 2.06 -7.23 -6.54
C LEU A 4 3.35 -7.21 -5.72
N ARG A 5 4.36 -7.96 -6.15
CA ARG A 5 5.67 -8.01 -5.50
C ARG A 5 6.74 -7.42 -6.43
N ILE A 6 7.51 -6.46 -5.94
CA ILE A 6 8.58 -5.79 -6.70
C ILE A 6 9.80 -5.66 -5.78
N CYS A 7 10.96 -6.20 -6.20
CA CYS A 7 12.24 -6.06 -5.47
C CYS A 7 12.16 -6.32 -3.94
N GLY A 8 11.38 -7.33 -3.53
CA GLY A 8 11.19 -7.67 -2.11
C GLY A 8 10.05 -6.94 -1.39
N VAL A 9 9.52 -5.87 -1.97
CA VAL A 9 8.38 -5.10 -1.47
C VAL A 9 7.06 -5.73 -1.90
N MET A 10 6.07 -5.70 -1.02
CA MET A 10 4.71 -6.19 -1.30
C MET A 10 3.72 -5.04 -1.38
N ILE A 11 2.86 -5.03 -2.40
CA ILE A 11 1.79 -4.05 -2.59
C ILE A 11 0.46 -4.79 -2.64
N TYR A 12 -0.46 -4.46 -1.74
CA TYR A 12 -1.79 -5.04 -1.69
C TYR A 12 -2.85 -4.07 -2.21
N PHE A 13 -3.66 -4.53 -3.14
CA PHE A 13 -4.83 -3.84 -3.66
C PHE A 13 -6.08 -4.44 -3.03
N MET A 14 -6.68 -3.69 -2.13
CA MET A 14 -7.79 -4.12 -1.29
C MET A 14 -9.12 -3.64 -1.85
N ALA A 15 -10.15 -4.47 -1.78
CA ALA A 15 -11.54 -4.07 -2.00
C ALA A 15 -12.15 -3.49 -0.72
N LYS A 16 -13.33 -2.86 -0.86
CA LYS A 16 -14.06 -2.28 0.29
C LYS A 16 -14.36 -3.37 1.33
N GLY A 17 -13.90 -3.15 2.57
CA GLY A 17 -14.11 -4.07 3.69
C GLY A 17 -13.05 -5.16 3.85
N GLU A 18 -12.13 -5.30 2.89
CA GLU A 18 -11.00 -6.21 3.04
C GLU A 18 -10.01 -5.68 4.07
N ARG A 19 -9.33 -6.62 4.76
CA ARG A 19 -8.32 -6.33 5.77
C ARG A 19 -7.09 -7.19 5.54
N LEU A 20 -5.92 -6.64 5.79
CA LEU A 20 -4.68 -7.41 5.79
C LEU A 20 -4.58 -8.27 7.05
N THR A 21 -4.11 -9.49 6.87
CA THR A 21 -3.80 -10.38 8.00
C THR A 21 -2.47 -9.99 8.63
N LYS A 22 -2.23 -10.41 9.88
CA LYS A 22 -0.93 -10.22 10.54
C LYS A 22 0.22 -10.79 9.72
N GLN A 23 0.03 -11.95 9.09
CA GLN A 23 1.05 -12.57 8.24
C GLN A 23 1.36 -11.71 7.00
N GLN A 24 0.36 -11.07 6.39
CA GLN A 24 0.57 -10.20 5.24
C GLN A 24 1.31 -8.90 5.60
N VAL A 25 1.15 -8.42 6.84
CA VAL A 25 1.79 -7.18 7.33
C VAL A 25 3.20 -7.44 7.86
N PHE A 26 3.40 -8.50 8.64
CA PHE A 26 4.65 -8.77 9.38
C PHE A 26 5.48 -9.93 8.79
N GLY A 27 4.89 -10.76 7.94
CA GLY A 27 5.55 -11.94 7.36
C GLY A 27 6.56 -11.63 6.26
N ASN A 28 6.75 -10.36 5.88
CA ASN A 28 7.66 -9.97 4.78
C ASN A 28 9.11 -9.76 5.22
N GLN A 29 9.56 -10.38 6.32
CA GLN A 29 10.96 -10.36 6.78
C GLN A 29 11.58 -8.95 6.90
N GLY A 30 10.80 -7.96 7.35
CA GLY A 30 11.24 -6.58 7.49
C GLY A 30 11.12 -5.74 6.21
N ASN A 31 10.75 -6.32 5.07
CA ASN A 31 10.46 -5.56 3.86
C ASN A 31 9.17 -4.73 4.03
N PRO A 32 9.13 -3.51 3.46
CA PRO A 32 7.96 -2.66 3.55
C PRO A 32 6.77 -3.25 2.80
N VAL A 33 5.59 -2.98 3.33
CA VAL A 33 4.31 -3.40 2.77
C VAL A 33 3.49 -2.16 2.41
N TYR A 34 3.01 -2.09 1.19
CA TYR A 34 2.09 -1.06 0.76
C TYR A 34 0.67 -1.61 0.71
N ALA A 35 -0.29 -0.77 1.09
CA ALA A 35 -1.71 -1.06 0.98
C ALA A 35 -2.37 0.06 0.19
N ILE A 36 -3.18 -0.32 -0.79
CA ILE A 36 -4.02 0.57 -1.61
C ILE A 36 -5.47 0.13 -1.39
N TRP A 37 -6.36 1.06 -1.09
CA TRP A 37 -7.77 0.73 -0.84
C TRP A 37 -8.73 1.86 -1.21
N PRO A 38 -9.99 1.54 -1.52
CA PRO A 38 -11.00 2.54 -1.82
C PRO A 38 -11.52 3.22 -0.55
N VAL A 39 -11.69 4.54 -0.62
CA VAL A 39 -12.38 5.38 0.38
C VAL A 39 -13.44 6.20 -0.34
N GLY A 40 -14.69 5.74 -0.27
CA GLY A 40 -15.79 6.32 -1.06
C GLY A 40 -15.56 6.11 -2.56
N LYS A 41 -15.50 7.20 -3.33
CA LYS A 41 -15.19 7.21 -4.78
C LYS A 41 -13.70 7.46 -5.07
N LYS A 42 -12.84 7.43 -4.06
CA LYS A 42 -11.41 7.74 -4.14
C LYS A 42 -10.58 6.56 -3.64
N TRP A 43 -9.26 6.69 -3.71
CA TRP A 43 -8.29 5.67 -3.34
C TRP A 43 -7.21 6.24 -2.44
N CYS A 44 -6.91 5.53 -1.36
CA CYS A 44 -5.84 5.85 -0.42
C CYS A 44 -4.70 4.85 -0.55
N ALA A 45 -3.51 5.29 -0.14
CA ALA A 45 -2.35 4.42 -0.04
C ALA A 45 -1.63 4.64 1.29
N SER A 46 -1.07 3.57 1.85
CA SER A 46 -0.20 3.63 3.04
C SER A 46 0.91 2.60 2.96
N ILE A 47 1.98 2.86 3.70
CA ILE A 47 3.12 1.97 3.85
C ILE A 47 3.23 1.50 5.30
N HIS A 48 3.51 0.23 5.50
CA HIS A 48 3.94 -0.35 6.76
C HIS A 48 5.44 -0.64 6.68
N ASN A 49 6.22 -0.03 7.57
CA ASN A 49 7.68 -0.15 7.63
C ASN A 49 8.16 -1.19 8.67
N GLY A 50 7.27 -2.10 9.08
CA GLY A 50 7.55 -3.10 10.12
C GLY A 50 7.22 -2.64 11.54
N LYS A 51 7.02 -1.33 11.78
CA LYS A 51 6.62 -0.79 13.09
C LYS A 51 5.26 -0.11 13.07
N GLU A 52 5.00 0.71 12.05
CA GLU A 52 3.82 1.56 11.98
C GLU A 52 3.30 1.71 10.55
N TRP A 53 2.02 2.06 10.43
CA TRP A 53 1.42 2.48 9.17
C TRP A 53 1.58 3.99 8.97
N LYS A 54 2.07 4.39 7.80
CA LYS A 54 2.16 5.80 7.39
C LYS A 54 1.32 6.04 6.16
N SER A 55 0.48 7.07 6.21
CA SER A 55 -0.28 7.51 5.05
C SER A 55 0.64 8.11 4.00
N LEU A 56 0.51 7.66 2.75
CA LEU A 56 1.20 8.25 1.60
C LEU A 56 0.33 9.27 0.89
N THR A 57 -0.99 9.15 1.02
CA THR A 57 -1.96 10.06 0.41
C THR A 57 -2.40 11.11 1.44
N PHE A 58 -1.96 12.36 1.29
CA PHE A 58 -2.56 13.50 2.00
C PHE A 58 -3.94 13.83 1.41
N VAL A 59 -4.05 13.80 0.08
CA VAL A 59 -5.32 13.84 -0.66
C VAL A 59 -5.54 12.49 -1.34
N PRO A 60 -6.67 11.79 -1.10
CA PRO A 60 -6.95 10.53 -1.76
C PRO A 60 -7.04 10.68 -3.29
N ALA A 61 -6.45 9.74 -4.01
CA ALA A 61 -6.40 9.71 -5.47
C ALA A 61 -7.80 9.41 -6.07
N LYS A 62 -8.05 9.87 -7.29
CA LYS A 62 -9.34 9.61 -7.98
C LYS A 62 -9.45 8.17 -8.48
N THR A 63 -8.33 7.51 -8.75
CA THR A 63 -8.26 6.17 -9.35
C THR A 63 -7.31 5.28 -8.59
N GLU A 64 -7.49 3.96 -8.72
CA GLU A 64 -6.56 2.96 -8.17
C GLU A 64 -5.14 3.17 -8.72
N TRP A 65 -5.04 3.46 -10.02
CA TRP A 65 -3.78 3.80 -10.70
C TRP A 65 -3.11 5.03 -10.08
N GLY A 66 -3.85 6.11 -9.79
CA GLY A 66 -3.25 7.28 -9.14
C GLY A 66 -2.73 6.99 -7.73
N ALA A 67 -3.36 6.07 -6.99
CA ALA A 67 -2.82 5.61 -5.70
C ALA A 67 -1.58 4.71 -5.87
N TYR A 68 -1.55 3.91 -6.93
CA TYR A 68 -0.38 3.11 -7.30
C TYR A 68 0.82 3.98 -7.69
N ASP A 69 0.61 5.03 -8.48
CA ASP A 69 1.67 5.97 -8.86
C ASP A 69 2.30 6.63 -7.63
N ILE A 70 1.49 7.02 -6.64
CA ILE A 70 1.98 7.55 -5.35
C ILE A 70 2.82 6.52 -4.58
N VAL A 71 2.40 5.25 -4.59
CA VAL A 71 3.18 4.15 -3.99
C VAL A 71 4.52 3.98 -4.72
N MET A 72 4.53 4.00 -6.04
CA MET A 72 5.74 3.90 -6.86
C MET A 72 6.67 5.08 -6.62
N GLU A 73 6.16 6.31 -6.62
CA GLU A 73 6.95 7.50 -6.29
C GLU A 73 7.59 7.40 -4.89
N ASN A 74 6.86 6.90 -3.89
CA ASN A 74 7.41 6.70 -2.55
C ASN A 74 8.50 5.63 -2.54
N PHE A 75 8.31 4.55 -3.30
CA PHE A 75 9.27 3.47 -3.42
C PHE A 75 10.57 3.94 -4.07
N TYR A 76 10.48 4.63 -5.22
CA TYR A 76 11.65 5.14 -5.93
C TYR A 76 12.39 6.25 -5.19
N LYS A 77 11.69 7.10 -4.41
CA LYS A 77 12.35 8.12 -3.57
C LYS A 77 13.15 7.55 -2.39
N LYS A 78 12.92 6.29 -2.03
CA LYS A 78 13.59 5.62 -0.91
C LYS A 78 14.66 4.63 -1.34
N LEU A 79 14.81 4.39 -2.65
CA LEU A 79 15.96 3.73 -3.25
C LEU A 79 17.12 4.74 -3.34
#